data_AF-X1Q9C8-F1
#
_entry.id   AF-X1Q9C8-F1
#
_cell.length_a   1.000
_cell.length_b   1.000
_cell.length_c   1.000
_cell.angle_alpha   90.00
_cell.angle_beta   90.00
_cell.angle_gamma   90.00
#
_symmetry.space_group_name_H-M   'P 1'
#
loop_
_entity.id
_entity.type
_entity.pdbx_description
1 polymer ?
#
loop_
_entity_poly.entity_id
_entity_poly.type
_entity_poly.pdbx_seq_one_letter_code
_entity_poly.pdbx_strand_id
1 'polypeptide(L)' 'MVQTPKGDPKTQSKRYSLTLRGVYSEYIEALVEQGVYHEPQDAIRSGLRLLFEKHGIKLYVHKPETTP' A
#
# COMPACT_ATOMS: atom_id res chain seq x y z
N MET A 1 17.85 -4.60 6.83
CA MET A 1 17.83 -3.41 5.94
C MET A 1 16.57 -2.62 6.24
N VAL A 2 16.69 -1.38 6.73
CA VAL A 2 15.54 -0.56 7.16
C VAL A 2 15.02 0.26 5.97
N GLN A 3 13.79 -0.01 5.52
CA GLN A 3 13.12 0.79 4.49
C GLN A 3 12.46 2.00 5.16
N THR A 4 12.78 3.21 4.72
CA THR A 4 12.13 4.44 5.24
C THR A 4 11.08 4.92 4.24
N PRO A 5 9.84 5.21 4.65
CA PRO A 5 8.85 5.81 3.76
C PRO A 5 9.40 7.13 3.18
N LYS A 6 9.19 7.35 1.87
CA LYS A 6 9.60 8.57 1.16
C LYS A 6 8.77 9.79 1.55
N GLY A 7 7.55 9.57 2.05
CA GLY A 7 6.72 10.62 2.62
C GLY A 7 7.28 11.15 3.94
N ASP A 8 6.80 12.30 4.40
CA ASP A 8 7.18 12.83 5.70
C ASP A 8 6.79 11.79 6.79
N PRO A 9 7.74 11.21 7.55
CA PRO A 9 7.46 10.21 8.57
C PRO A 9 6.63 10.76 9.74
N LYS A 10 6.42 12.09 9.82
CA LYS A 10 5.48 12.75 10.73
C LYS A 10 4.05 12.80 10.20
N THR A 11 3.83 12.45 8.92
CA THR A 11 2.49 12.40 8.35
C THR A 11 1.72 11.27 9.00
N GLN A 12 0.72 11.63 9.79
CA GLN A 12 -0.13 10.65 10.46
C GLN A 12 -0.93 9.84 9.43
N SER A 13 -1.31 8.62 9.83
CA SER A 13 -2.24 7.77 9.10
C SER A 13 -3.50 8.56 8.76
N LYS A 14 -3.85 8.64 7.46
CA LYS A 14 -5.10 9.26 7.02
C LYS A 14 -6.09 8.17 6.59
N ARG A 15 -7.30 8.20 7.16
CA ARG A 15 -8.39 7.30 6.76
C ARG A 15 -9.12 7.89 5.56
N TYR A 16 -9.28 7.08 4.53
CA TYR A 16 -10.12 7.37 3.38
C TYR A 16 -11.33 6.43 3.39
N SER A 17 -12.51 6.97 3.11
CA SER A 17 -13.70 6.17 2.79
C SER A 17 -13.91 6.24 1.28
N LEU A 18 -14.19 5.10 0.66
CA LEU A 18 -14.29 4.98 -0.79
C LEU A 18 -15.50 4.14 -1.16
N THR A 19 -16.17 4.54 -2.24
CA THR A 19 -17.28 3.79 -2.83
C THR A 19 -16.79 3.12 -4.09
N LEU A 20 -16.86 1.79 -4.13
CA LEU A 20 -16.51 0.98 -5.31
C LEU A 20 -17.77 0.36 -5.91
N ARG A 21 -17.70 -0.03 -7.18
CA ARG A 21 -18.73 -0.90 -7.77
C ARG A 21 -18.63 -2.29 -7.13
N GLY A 22 -19.77 -2.97 -7.00
CA GLY A 22 -19.86 -4.30 -6.37
C GLY A 22 -18.83 -5.31 -6.86
N VAL A 23 -18.60 -5.35 -8.18
CA VAL A 23 -17.58 -6.22 -8.79
C VAL A 23 -16.18 -6.04 -8.18
N TYR A 24 -15.78 -4.83 -7.80
CA TYR A 24 -14.46 -4.61 -7.20
C TYR A 24 -14.42 -5.10 -5.75
N SER A 25 -15.46 -4.83 -4.96
CA SER A 25 -15.52 -5.31 -3.57
C SER A 25 -15.58 -6.84 -3.53
N GLU A 26 -16.36 -7.47 -4.41
CA GLU A 26 -16.49 -8.93 -4.51
C GLU A 26 -15.12 -9.59 -4.79
N TYR A 27 -14.35 -9.09 -5.77
CA TYR A 27 -13.03 -9.64 -6.04
C TYR A 27 -12.02 -9.36 -4.92
N ILE A 28 -12.12 -8.23 -4.22
CA ILE A 28 -11.26 -7.94 -3.07
C ILE A 28 -11.57 -8.93 -1.93
N GLU A 29 -12.85 -9.19 -1.65
CA GLU A 29 -13.29 -10.16 -0.66
C GLU A 29 -12.86 -11.58 -1.03
N ALA A 30 -13.02 -11.99 -2.29
CA ALA A 30 -12.56 -13.29 -2.76
C ALA A 30 -11.05 -13.52 -2.56
N LEU A 31 -10.22 -12.48 -2.73
CA LEU A 31 -8.78 -12.58 -2.47
C LEU A 31 -8.48 -12.77 -0.98
N VAL A 32 -9.30 -12.22 -0.09
CA VAL A 32 -9.18 -12.42 1.36
C VAL A 32 -9.64 -13.83 1.74
N GLU A 33 -10.76 -14.30 1.20
CA GLU A 33 -11.28 -15.65 1.43
C GLU A 33 -10.32 -16.74 0.97
N GLN A 34 -9.62 -16.51 -0.14
CA GLN A 34 -8.58 -17.41 -0.65
C GLN A 34 -7.28 -17.36 0.16
N GLY A 35 -7.18 -16.47 1.16
CA GLY A 35 -6.00 -16.30 1.98
C GLY A 35 -4.84 -15.59 1.29
N VAL A 36 -5.08 -14.95 0.13
CA VAL A 36 -4.06 -14.14 -0.58
C VAL A 36 -3.72 -12.89 0.23
N TYR A 37 -4.74 -12.31 0.86
CA TYR A 37 -4.59 -11.17 1.79
C TYR A 37 -5.31 -11.47 3.10
N HIS A 38 -4.84 -10.86 4.19
CA HIS A 38 -5.46 -11.05 5.51
C HIS A 38 -6.74 -10.23 5.67
N GLU A 39 -6.74 -9.00 5.15
CA GLU A 39 -7.89 -8.10 5.16
C GLU A 39 -8.02 -7.32 3.84
N PRO A 40 -9.22 -6.79 3.50
CA PRO A 40 -9.42 -5.98 2.29
C PRO A 40 -8.46 -4.78 2.19
N GLN A 41 -8.08 -4.20 3.33
CA GLN A 41 -7.16 -3.07 3.39
C GLN A 41 -5.75 -3.46 2.88
N ASP A 42 -5.30 -4.69 3.10
CA ASP A 42 -4.02 -5.18 2.61
C ASP A 42 -4.01 -5.32 1.09
N ALA A 43 -5.10 -5.84 0.53
CA ALA A 43 -5.29 -5.94 -0.91
C ALA A 43 -5.28 -4.55 -1.55
N ILE A 44 -6.02 -3.59 -0.98
CA ILE A 44 -6.07 -2.21 -1.46
C ILE A 44 -4.69 -1.53 -1.36
N ARG A 45 -4.00 -1.66 -0.22
CA ARG A 45 -2.64 -1.11 -0.04
C ARG A 45 -1.66 -1.69 -1.06
N SER A 46 -1.74 -2.98 -1.34
CA SER A 46 -0.90 -3.65 -2.33
C SER A 46 -1.21 -3.18 -3.76
N GLY A 47 -2.49 -3.02 -4.10
CA GLY A 47 -2.90 -2.44 -5.37
C GLY A 47 -2.41 -1.00 -5.56
N LEU A 48 -2.47 -0.17 -4.52
CA LEU A 48 -1.94 1.19 -4.54
C LEU A 48 -0.41 1.22 -4.69
N ARG A 49 0.32 0.32 -4.01
CA ARG A 49 1.77 0.18 -4.20
C ARG A 49 2.11 -0.12 -5.65
N LEU A 50 1.42 -1.09 -6.26
CA LEU A 50 1.62 -1.44 -7.66
C LEU A 50 1.29 -0.28 -8.61
N LEU A 51 0.21 0.45 -8.34
CA LEU A 51 -0.15 1.65 -9.09
C LEU A 51 0.98 2.68 -9.04
N PHE A 52 1.49 3.01 -7.85
CA PHE A 52 2.56 3.97 -7.69
C PHE A 52 3.86 3.52 -8.37
N GLU A 53 4.22 2.24 -8.24
CA GLU A 53 5.39 1.68 -8.90
C GLU A 53 5.30 1.80 -10.43
N LYS A 54 4.14 1.48 -11.02
CA LYS A 54 3.89 1.66 -12.46
C LYS A 54 4.04 3.10 -12.94
N HIS A 55 3.84 4.07 -12.06
CA HIS A 55 4.03 5.50 -12.33
C HIS A 55 5.39 6.05 -11.88
N GLY A 56 6.35 5.19 -11.49
CA GLY A 56 7.69 5.60 -11.05
C GLY A 56 7.71 6.25 -9.66
N ILE A 57 6.63 6.15 -8.89
CA ILE A 57 6.50 6.73 -7.56
C ILE A 57 7.00 5.70 -6.54
N LYS A 58 8.25 5.88 -6.09
CA LYS A 58 8.84 5.05 -5.01
C LYS A 58 8.30 5.49 -3.65
N LEU A 59 7.49 4.65 -3.00
CA LEU A 59 6.95 4.92 -1.67
C LEU A 59 7.97 4.78 -0.54
N TYR A 60 9.05 4.02 -0.76
CA TYR A 60 10.12 3.81 0.20
C TYR A 60 11.44 4.22 -0.43
N VAL A 61 12.28 4.94 0.32
CA VAL A 61 13.66 5.25 -0.05
C VAL A 61 14.59 4.41 0.81
N HIS A 62 15.59 3.82 0.16
CA HIS A 62 16.75 3.30 0.86
C HIS A 62 17.56 4.50 1.36
N LYS A 63 17.67 4.65 2.68
CA LYS A 63 18.62 5.59 3.26
C LYS A 63 20.00 4.90 3.18
N PRO A 64 20.96 5.40 2.38
CA PRO A 64 22.31 4.88 2.49
C PRO A 64 22.79 5.16 3.92
N GLU A 65 23.34 4.16 4.59
CA GLU A 65 24.05 4.33 5.85
C GLU A 65 25.26 5.24 5.57
N THR A 66 25.10 6.56 5.74
CA THR A 66 26.24 7.44 5.95
C THR A 66 26.72 7.23 7.37
N THR A 67 27.73 6.39 7.53
CA THR A 67 28.56 6.34 8.73
C THR A 67 29.67 7.41 8.59
N PRO A 68 29.95 8.22 9.62
CA PRO A 68 30.91 9.33 9.61
C PRO A 68 32.37 8.91 9.47
#